data_AF-A0A519ZAQ9-F1
#
_entry.id   AF-A0A519ZAQ9-F1
#
_cell.length_a   1.000
_cell.length_b   1.000
_cell.length_c   1.000
_cell.angle_alpha   90.00
_cell.angle_beta   90.00
_cell.angle_gamma   90.00
#
_symmetry.space_group_name_H-M   'P 1'
#
loop_
_entity.id
_entity.type
_entity.pdbx_description
1 polymer ?
#
loop_
_entity_poly.entity_id
_entity_poly.type
_entity_poly.pdbx_seq_one_letter_code
_entity_poly.pdbx_strand_id
1 'polypeptide(L)'
;YATRILCNLTFHKMMQRELSLPQRPEMFSTIKSAMLENMSVIEGIITEGIEEGTFRKVDVRMLIATVMGTISNVAISPSKITSGTSLDINVKKDRKLITERLVIHLKDLVTIYLTPQK
;
A
#
# COMPACT_ATOMS: atom_id res chain seq x y z
N TYR A 1 2.18 3.46 6.79
CA TYR A 1 1.05 3.65 5.85
C TYR A 1 0.05 2.47 5.85
N ALA A 2 0.48 1.22 5.60
CA ALA A 2 -0.41 0.04 5.55
C ALA A 2 -1.38 -0.10 6.73
N THR A 3 -0.92 0.11 7.96
CA THR A 3 -1.77 0.10 9.17
C THR A 3 -2.94 1.09 9.09
N ARG A 4 -2.72 2.31 8.57
CA ARG A 4 -3.76 3.34 8.45
C ARG A 4 -4.88 2.87 7.52
N ILE A 5 -4.51 2.24 6.41
CA ILE A 5 -5.44 1.72 5.41
C ILE A 5 -6.25 0.55 5.98
N LEU A 6 -5.59 -0.45 6.58
CA LEU A 6 -6.28 -1.62 7.10
C LEU A 6 -7.11 -1.33 8.37
N CYS A 7 -6.75 -0.34 9.18
CA CYS A 7 -7.60 0.13 10.27
C CYS A 7 -8.90 0.78 9.78
N ASN A 8 -8.89 1.36 8.57
CA ASN A 8 -10.04 2.04 7.95
C ASN A 8 -10.50 1.32 6.68
N LEU A 9 -10.61 -0.01 6.75
CA LEU A 9 -10.87 -0.91 5.62
C LEU A 9 -12.07 -0.47 4.76
N THR A 10 -13.20 -0.13 5.40
CA THR A 10 -14.44 0.26 4.71
C THR A 10 -14.25 1.54 3.91
N PHE A 11 -13.54 2.52 4.47
CA PHE A 11 -13.23 3.77 3.78
C PHE A 11 -12.34 3.54 2.57
N HIS A 12 -11.31 2.68 2.69
CA HIS A 12 -10.46 2.32 1.55
C HIS A 12 -11.22 1.63 0.43
N LYS A 13 -12.11 0.68 0.77
CA LYS A 13 -12.99 0.02 -0.22
C LYS A 13 -13.91 1.01 -0.93
N MET A 14 -14.47 1.97 -0.21
CA MET A 14 -15.28 3.05 -0.78
C MET A 14 -14.45 3.89 -1.76
N MET A 15 -13.27 4.35 -1.35
CA MET A 15 -12.38 5.13 -2.24
C MET A 15 -12.03 4.37 -3.51
N GLN A 16 -11.67 3.07 -3.39
CA GLN A 16 -11.32 2.26 -4.56
C GLN A 16 -12.50 2.10 -5.53
N ARG A 17 -13.72 1.98 -5.00
CA ARG A 17 -14.94 1.90 -5.81
C ARG A 17 -15.18 3.20 -6.58
N GLU A 18 -15.06 4.35 -5.92
CA GLU A 18 -15.19 5.67 -6.58
C GLU A 18 -14.12 5.88 -7.66
N LEU A 19 -12.88 5.45 -7.42
CA LEU A 19 -11.81 5.49 -8.43
C LEU A 19 -12.08 4.59 -9.65
N SER A 20 -12.83 3.50 -9.46
CA SER A 20 -13.15 2.54 -10.53
C SER A 20 -14.41 2.93 -11.32
N LEU A 21 -15.24 3.83 -10.78
CA LEU A 21 -16.48 4.30 -11.38
C LEU A 21 -16.44 5.84 -11.44
N PRO A 22 -15.88 6.44 -12.51
CA PRO A 22 -15.71 7.89 -12.62
C PRO A 22 -17.04 8.58 -12.98
N GLN A 23 -18.07 8.35 -12.17
CA GLN A 23 -19.39 8.97 -12.29
C GLN A 23 -19.44 10.34 -11.59
N ARG A 24 -18.49 10.59 -10.67
CA ARG A 24 -18.39 11.82 -9.87
C ARG A 24 -16.97 12.42 -9.99
N PRO A 25 -16.72 13.26 -11.00
CA PRO A 25 -15.36 13.74 -11.32
C PRO A 25 -14.73 14.56 -10.20
N GLU A 26 -15.52 15.34 -9.45
CA GLU A 26 -15.03 16.10 -8.29
C GLU A 26 -14.54 15.17 -7.18
N MET A 27 -15.33 14.15 -6.84
CA MET A 27 -14.97 13.21 -5.78
C MET A 27 -13.75 12.35 -6.17
N PHE A 28 -13.69 11.94 -7.44
CA PHE A 28 -12.52 11.29 -8.02
C PHE A 28 -11.26 12.15 -7.87
N SER A 29 -11.35 13.44 -8.21
CA SER A 29 -10.24 14.39 -8.10
C SER A 29 -9.75 14.52 -6.66
N THR A 30 -10.65 14.70 -5.69
CA THR A 30 -10.29 14.80 -4.27
C THR A 30 -9.59 13.54 -3.75
N ILE A 31 -10.11 12.35 -4.06
CA ILE A 31 -9.49 11.08 -3.65
C ILE A 31 -8.11 10.93 -4.28
N LYS A 32 -7.99 11.24 -5.58
CA LYS A 32 -6.72 11.19 -6.31
C LYS A 32 -5.68 12.13 -5.67
N SER A 33 -6.04 13.38 -5.39
CA SER A 33 -5.13 14.35 -4.77
C SER A 33 -4.64 13.88 -3.39
N ALA A 34 -5.54 13.38 -2.55
CA ALA A 34 -5.16 12.83 -1.24
C ALA A 34 -4.22 11.61 -1.35
N MET A 35 -4.39 10.76 -2.36
CA MET A 35 -3.47 9.64 -2.61
C MET A 35 -2.11 10.11 -3.13
N LEU A 36 -2.09 11.12 -4.01
CA LEU A 36 -0.87 11.69 -4.57
C LEU A 36 0.04 12.28 -3.49
N GLU A 37 -0.50 13.01 -2.51
CA GLU A 37 0.30 13.55 -1.40
C GLU A 37 1.07 12.46 -0.65
N ASN A 38 0.40 11.34 -0.34
CA ASN A 38 1.06 10.21 0.33
C ASN A 38 2.13 9.56 -0.57
N MET A 39 1.89 9.51 -1.88
CA MET A 39 2.85 8.98 -2.84
C MET A 39 4.08 9.86 -2.96
N SER A 40 3.92 11.19 -3.00
CA SER A 40 5.02 12.14 -3.08
C SER A 40 5.97 12.05 -1.89
N VAL A 41 5.44 11.81 -0.69
CA VAL A 41 6.28 11.59 0.51
C VAL A 41 7.13 10.31 0.37
N ILE A 42 6.53 9.21 -0.10
CA ILE A 42 7.27 7.94 -0.28
C ILE A 42 8.31 8.09 -1.40
N GLU A 43 7.95 8.77 -2.48
CA GLU A 43 8.85 9.08 -3.60
C GLU A 43 10.06 9.88 -3.14
N GLY A 44 9.85 10.92 -2.32
CA GLY A 44 10.93 11.72 -1.73
C GLY A 44 11.91 10.84 -0.94
N ILE A 45 11.41 10.01 -0.02
CA ILE A 45 12.25 9.12 0.81
C ILE A 45 13.11 8.18 -0.04
N ILE A 46 12.52 7.58 -1.08
CA ILE A 46 13.26 6.64 -1.94
C ILE A 46 14.29 7.39 -2.79
N THR A 47 13.92 8.56 -3.31
CA THR A 47 14.79 9.37 -4.17
C THR A 47 16.01 9.87 -3.40
N GLU A 48 15.79 10.42 -2.20
CA GLU A 48 16.85 10.87 -1.28
C GLU A 48 17.82 9.72 -0.97
N GLY A 49 17.31 8.53 -0.61
CA GLY A 49 18.18 7.39 -0.35
C GLY A 49 18.96 6.91 -1.58
N ILE A 50 18.43 7.07 -2.81
CA ILE A 50 19.18 6.79 -4.04
C ILE A 50 20.29 7.83 -4.25
N GLU A 51 20.00 9.11 -4.02
CA GLU A 51 20.95 10.22 -4.16
C GLU A 51 22.12 10.11 -3.16
N GLU A 52 21.83 9.67 -1.94
CA GLU A 52 22.82 9.40 -0.90
C GLU A 52 23.61 8.09 -1.12
N GLY A 53 23.18 7.25 -2.06
CA GLY A 53 23.75 5.92 -2.31
C GLY A 53 23.42 4.88 -1.23
N THR A 54 22.52 5.19 -0.29
CA THR A 54 22.02 4.24 0.71
C THR A 54 21.06 3.23 0.10
N PHE A 55 20.36 3.61 -0.98
CA PHE A 55 19.54 2.74 -1.80
C PHE A 55 20.12 2.56 -3.20
N ARG A 56 19.90 1.38 -3.79
CA ARG A 56 20.21 1.13 -5.19
C ARG A 56 19.27 1.92 -6.10
N LYS A 57 19.73 2.27 -7.30
CA LYS A 57 18.89 2.88 -8.33
C LYS A 57 17.77 1.92 -8.77
N VAL A 58 16.53 2.36 -8.64
CA VAL A 58 15.32 1.61 -9.03
C VAL A 58 14.33 2.52 -9.75
N ASP A 59 13.32 1.91 -10.38
CA ASP A 59 12.12 2.64 -10.79
C ASP A 59 11.25 2.94 -9.55
N VAL A 60 11.34 4.18 -9.07
CA VAL A 60 10.66 4.64 -7.84
C VAL A 60 9.15 4.53 -7.98
N ARG A 61 8.59 4.87 -9.14
CA ARG A 61 7.14 4.84 -9.38
C ARG A 61 6.61 3.41 -9.38
N MET A 62 7.34 2.47 -10.00
CA MET A 62 6.98 1.05 -9.99
C MET A 62 7.10 0.42 -8.61
N LEU A 63 8.08 0.83 -7.79
CA LEU A 63 8.17 0.38 -6.40
C LEU A 63 6.98 0.88 -5.57
N ILE A 64 6.63 2.17 -5.70
CA ILE A 64 5.45 2.75 -5.03
C ILE A 64 4.18 2.02 -5.47
N ALA A 65 4.00 1.80 -6.78
CA ALA A 65 2.85 1.07 -7.31
C ALA A 65 2.76 -0.35 -6.74
N THR A 66 3.89 -1.04 -6.60
CA THR A 66 3.96 -2.38 -6.00
C THR A 66 3.54 -2.36 -4.53
N VAL A 67 4.08 -1.46 -3.72
CA VAL A 67 3.75 -1.33 -2.30
C VAL A 67 2.29 -0.96 -2.11
N MET A 68 1.84 0.10 -2.78
CA MET A 68 0.47 0.63 -2.66
C MET A 68 -0.57 -0.34 -3.22
N GLY A 69 -0.26 -0.99 -4.35
CA GLY A 69 -1.10 -2.01 -4.97
C GLY A 69 -1.26 -3.23 -4.07
N THR A 70 -0.18 -3.68 -3.42
CA THR A 70 -0.23 -4.81 -2.48
C THR A 70 -1.09 -4.48 -1.26
N ILE A 71 -0.92 -3.30 -0.66
CA ILE A 71 -1.76 -2.83 0.46
C ILE A 71 -3.24 -2.80 0.04
N SER A 72 -3.52 -2.24 -1.13
CA SER A 72 -4.89 -2.11 -1.65
C SER A 72 -5.51 -3.47 -1.95
N ASN A 73 -4.77 -4.41 -2.55
CA ASN A 73 -5.26 -5.74 -2.87
C ASN A 73 -5.61 -6.54 -1.60
N VAL A 74 -4.84 -6.41 -0.51
CA VAL A 74 -5.20 -6.99 0.79
C VAL A 74 -6.49 -6.39 1.35
N ALA A 75 -6.67 -5.07 1.20
CA ALA A 75 -7.87 -4.40 1.67
C ALA A 75 -9.13 -4.78 0.89
N ILE A 76 -9.06 -4.83 -0.45
CA ILE A 76 -10.24 -5.02 -1.31
C ILE A 76 -10.53 -6.49 -1.62
N SER A 77 -9.52 -7.35 -1.59
CA SER A 77 -9.61 -8.78 -1.90
C SER A 77 -8.94 -9.63 -0.81
N PRO A 78 -9.39 -9.52 0.46
CA PRO A 78 -8.77 -10.20 1.59
C PRO A 78 -8.74 -11.73 1.44
N SER A 79 -9.74 -12.31 0.75
CA SER A 79 -9.79 -13.75 0.48
C SER A 79 -8.54 -14.28 -0.20
N LYS A 80 -7.85 -13.48 -1.04
CA LYS A 80 -6.60 -13.90 -1.70
C LYS A 80 -5.49 -14.30 -0.73
N ILE A 81 -5.54 -13.85 0.53
CA ILE A 81 -4.55 -14.16 1.56
C ILE A 81 -5.12 -14.91 2.77
N THR A 82 -6.45 -15.03 2.86
CA THR A 82 -7.14 -15.72 3.95
C THR A 82 -7.89 -16.99 3.53
N SER A 83 -8.11 -17.23 2.24
CA SER A 83 -8.73 -18.46 1.75
C SER A 83 -7.98 -19.70 2.25
N GLY A 84 -8.72 -20.66 2.80
CA GLY A 84 -8.14 -21.86 3.43
C GLY A 84 -7.63 -21.65 4.87
N THR A 85 -7.84 -20.46 5.45
CA THR A 85 -7.54 -20.17 6.86
C THR A 85 -8.81 -19.77 7.61
N SER A 86 -8.73 -19.71 8.94
CA SER A 86 -9.82 -19.19 9.78
C SER A 86 -9.82 -17.65 9.90
N LEU A 87 -8.96 -16.94 9.17
CA LEU A 87 -8.78 -15.50 9.33
C LEU A 87 -9.87 -14.70 8.61
N ASP A 88 -10.49 -13.76 9.32
CA ASP A 88 -11.43 -12.79 8.75
C ASP A 88 -10.94 -11.35 8.96
N ILE A 89 -10.68 -10.63 7.87
CA ILE A 89 -10.24 -9.22 7.94
C ILE A 89 -11.26 -8.29 8.61
N ASN A 90 -12.53 -8.69 8.71
CA ASN A 90 -13.55 -7.90 9.39
C ASN A 90 -13.51 -8.08 10.92
N VAL A 91 -12.87 -9.16 11.41
CA VAL A 91 -12.65 -9.40 12.84
C VAL A 91 -11.41 -8.62 13.29
N LYS A 92 -11.56 -7.78 14.34
CA LYS A 92 -10.49 -6.85 14.79
C LYS A 92 -9.16 -7.56 15.11
N LYS A 93 -9.22 -8.72 15.77
CA LYS A 93 -8.03 -9.52 16.14
C LYS A 93 -7.31 -10.03 14.89
N ASP A 94 -8.04 -10.64 13.98
CA ASP A 94 -7.50 -11.21 12.74
C ASP A 94 -6.99 -10.13 11.81
N ARG A 95 -7.70 -9.00 11.71
CA ARG A 95 -7.25 -7.81 10.98
C ARG A 95 -5.91 -7.30 11.48
N LYS A 96 -5.68 -7.32 12.79
CA LYS A 96 -4.38 -6.95 13.38
C LYS A 96 -3.29 -7.90 12.89
N LEU A 97 -3.52 -9.21 12.96
CA LEU A 97 -2.58 -10.23 12.50
C LEU A 97 -2.29 -10.13 10.99
N ILE A 98 -3.33 -9.92 10.17
CA ILE A 98 -3.20 -9.69 8.72
C ILE A 98 -2.36 -8.44 8.44
N THR A 99 -2.61 -7.37 9.20
CA THR A 99 -1.84 -6.11 9.06
C THR A 99 -0.38 -6.31 9.41
N GLU A 100 -0.08 -7.03 10.50
CA GLU A 100 1.30 -7.35 10.91
C GLU A 100 2.01 -8.17 9.83
N ARG A 101 1.37 -9.22 9.30
CA ARG A 101 1.90 -10.03 8.19
C ARG A 101 2.22 -9.17 6.97
N LEU A 102 1.31 -8.27 6.58
CA LEU A 102 1.50 -7.36 5.45
C LEU A 102 2.68 -6.40 5.67
N VAL A 103 2.78 -5.82 6.86
CA VAL A 103 3.87 -4.89 7.20
C VAL A 103 5.22 -5.59 7.17
N ILE A 104 5.32 -6.80 7.72
CA ILE A 104 6.54 -7.60 7.67
C ILE A 104 6.94 -7.89 6.22
N HIS A 105 6.01 -8.42 5.42
CA HIS A 105 6.27 -8.73 4.01
C HIS A 105 6.74 -7.52 3.20
N LEU A 106 6.08 -6.37 3.35
CA LEU A 106 6.45 -5.15 2.62
C LEU A 106 7.78 -4.57 3.08
N LYS A 107 8.10 -4.65 4.39
CA LYS A 107 9.42 -4.25 4.90
C LYS A 107 10.50 -5.12 4.27
N ASP A 108 10.36 -6.43 4.34
CA ASP A 108 11.35 -7.36 3.76
C ASP A 108 11.53 -7.12 2.26
N LEU A 109 10.42 -6.99 1.51
CA LEU A 109 10.44 -6.74 0.07
C LEU A 109 11.18 -5.44 -0.26
N VAL A 110 10.82 -4.33 0.40
CA VAL A 110 11.41 -3.01 0.14
C VAL A 110 12.87 -2.98 0.57
N THR A 111 13.21 -3.53 1.73
CA THR A 111 14.60 -3.59 2.22
C THR A 111 15.49 -4.37 1.26
N ILE A 112 15.09 -5.59 0.87
CA ILE A 112 15.87 -6.41 -0.07
C ILE A 112 16.01 -5.70 -1.42
N TYR A 113 14.90 -5.15 -1.92
CA TYR A 113 14.88 -4.52 -3.24
C TYR A 113 15.66 -3.21 -3.32
N LEU A 114 15.72 -2.43 -2.24
CA LEU A 114 16.47 -1.17 -2.19
C LEU A 114 17.92 -1.34 -1.74
N THR A 115 18.30 -2.49 -1.18
CA THR A 115 19.68 -2.73 -0.75
C THR A 115 20.65 -2.63 -1.94
N PRO A 116 21.74 -1.84 -1.85
CA PRO A 116 22.79 -1.80 -2.87
C PRO A 116 23.33 -3.19 -3.19
N GLN A 117 23.33 -3.55 -4.47
CA GLN A 117 23.99 -4.77 -4.94
C GLN A 117 25.48 -4.48 -5.04
N LYS A 118 26.31 -5.33 -4.42
CA LYS A 118 27.77 -5.25 -4.49
C LYS A 118 28.27 -5.63 -5.88
#